data_AF-A0A315EPY1-F1
#
_entry.id   AF-A0A315EPY1-F1
#
_cell.length_a   1.000
_cell.length_b   1.000
_cell.length_c   1.000
_cell.angle_alpha   90.00
_cell.angle_beta   90.00
_cell.angle_gamma   90.00
#
_symmetry.space_group_name_H-M   'P 1'
#
loop_
_entity.id
_entity.type
_entity.pdbx_description
1 polymer ?
#
loop_
_entity_poly.entity_id
_entity_poly.type
_entity_poly.pdbx_seq_one_letter_code
_entity_poly.pdbx_strand_id
1 'polypeptide(L)'
;MTNPSSHTAARGDTLGGIARFYKKTVQELVDINQIKNPNVLYIGQVIYLEPPLPPKDTLQVMFMDKLRHPIEGIAAKLKLDGKEHLCQSNACGLLPELELAKLGAEVEVWVQNARQEWKKVGLTIASQGQQWMNMVSPSIKITHQLAPHDPEAAKKKHAPAHAADKPHDGKAKGTPVKAGSPVHKNTSAAHNTIELSVDIPQDLIEYFKGYKDESITEEDWKKAAFQLACDINVLKAFAKVESGGRNAYWQLRKDGNVHVPYILYERHKFSRLTKHQYDKVNPDVSWPQAYVRAKKKIGGKTVSSIGMNNEQVQAYLGDENPHAYTHDNRVDEEQDTYNGNTYLRLLNAYRLDKDEALKACSWGKFQIMGENHKICDRPDLTEFVKVMCSGEKGQLALLTAFIEKKPAAPILDAHKKTIGRHKTLHQAVKDKDWRMMAYNYNGPGYEADNYHVRLEAAYNEYKKAGV
;
A
#
# COMPACT_ATOMS: atom_id res chain seq x y z
N MET A 1 -26.56 20.38 -31.00
CA MET A 1 -25.66 19.22 -30.82
C MET A 1 -24.58 19.67 -29.84
N THR A 2 -24.42 18.99 -28.72
CA THR A 2 -23.39 19.32 -27.72
C THR A 2 -22.03 18.93 -28.28
N ASN A 3 -21.09 19.88 -28.34
CA ASN A 3 -19.71 19.55 -28.67
C ASN A 3 -19.16 18.57 -27.61
N PRO A 4 -18.37 17.56 -28.00
CA PRO A 4 -17.75 16.66 -27.04
C PRO A 4 -16.75 17.43 -26.16
N SER A 5 -16.73 17.16 -24.86
CA SER A 5 -15.81 17.78 -23.90
C SER A 5 -14.41 17.14 -23.92
N SER A 6 -14.28 15.96 -24.52
CA SER A 6 -13.01 15.25 -24.69
C SER A 6 -13.02 14.32 -25.91
N HIS A 7 -11.83 13.88 -26.31
CA HIS A 7 -11.57 12.93 -27.37
C HIS A 7 -10.61 11.84 -26.86
N THR A 8 -10.98 10.57 -26.99
CA THR A 8 -10.09 9.45 -26.66
C THR A 8 -9.22 9.10 -27.87
N ALA A 9 -7.92 9.35 -27.77
CA ALA A 9 -6.96 9.12 -28.85
C ALA A 9 -6.95 7.64 -29.27
N ALA A 10 -7.15 7.39 -30.56
CA ALA A 10 -7.09 6.09 -31.18
C ALA A 10 -5.77 5.88 -31.93
N ARG A 11 -5.55 4.66 -32.44
CA ARG A 11 -4.38 4.35 -33.26
C ARG A 11 -4.40 5.22 -34.52
N GLY A 12 -3.35 6.03 -34.70
CA GLY A 12 -3.19 6.91 -35.85
C GLY A 12 -3.53 8.38 -35.58
N ASP A 13 -4.11 8.69 -34.42
CA ASP A 13 -4.34 10.08 -34.05
C ASP A 13 -3.04 10.82 -33.73
N THR A 14 -3.04 12.11 -34.08
CA THR A 14 -2.01 13.07 -33.71
C THR A 14 -2.68 14.26 -33.04
N LEU A 15 -1.98 14.96 -32.15
CA LEU A 15 -2.57 16.12 -31.48
C LEU A 15 -2.94 17.21 -32.50
N GLY A 16 -2.18 17.34 -33.58
CA GLY A 16 -2.50 18.20 -34.72
C GLY A 16 -3.73 17.74 -35.50
N GLY A 17 -3.93 16.44 -35.69
CA GLY A 17 -5.13 15.88 -36.31
C GLY A 17 -6.38 16.12 -35.47
N ILE A 18 -6.29 15.86 -34.17
CA ILE A 18 -7.36 16.11 -33.19
C ILE A 18 -7.70 17.60 -33.14
N ALA A 19 -6.68 18.47 -32.99
CA ALA A 19 -6.86 19.92 -32.98
C ALA A 19 -7.60 20.40 -34.23
N ARG A 20 -7.17 19.97 -35.43
CA ARG A 20 -7.83 20.33 -36.69
C ARG A 20 -9.27 19.84 -36.75
N PHE A 21 -9.53 18.60 -36.33
CA PHE A 21 -10.87 18.01 -36.35
C PHE A 21 -11.85 18.80 -35.46
N TYR A 22 -11.41 19.21 -34.27
CA TYR A 22 -12.22 19.96 -33.31
C TYR A 22 -12.11 21.48 -33.42
N LYS A 23 -11.47 22.00 -34.48
CA LYS A 23 -11.25 23.44 -34.70
C LYS A 23 -10.55 24.13 -33.51
N LYS A 24 -9.55 23.46 -32.95
CA LYS A 24 -8.62 23.95 -31.94
C LYS A 24 -7.21 24.05 -32.53
N THR A 25 -6.33 24.73 -31.83
CA THR A 25 -4.89 24.71 -32.07
C THR A 25 -4.21 23.63 -31.24
N VAL A 26 -3.05 23.17 -31.69
CA VAL A 26 -2.21 22.25 -30.91
C VAL A 26 -1.84 22.86 -29.56
N GLN A 27 -1.54 24.17 -29.54
CA GLN A 27 -1.19 24.89 -28.32
C GLN A 27 -2.34 24.92 -27.32
N GLU A 28 -3.57 25.22 -27.76
CA GLU A 28 -4.75 25.18 -26.87
C GLU A 28 -4.94 23.79 -26.24
N LEU A 29 -4.80 22.72 -27.02
CA LEU A 29 -4.90 21.36 -26.46
C LEU A 29 -3.74 21.03 -25.52
N VAL A 30 -2.53 21.52 -25.81
CA VAL A 30 -1.37 21.40 -24.91
C VAL A 30 -1.65 22.06 -23.57
N ASP A 31 -2.16 23.29 -23.60
CA ASP A 31 -2.42 24.09 -22.40
C ASP A 31 -3.55 23.48 -21.57
N ILE A 32 -4.64 23.04 -22.21
CA ILE A 32 -5.79 22.39 -21.56
C ILE A 32 -5.39 21.09 -20.85
N ASN A 33 -4.57 20.27 -21.51
CA ASN A 33 -4.25 18.92 -21.06
C ASN A 33 -2.88 18.83 -20.35
N GLN A 34 -2.19 19.97 -20.19
CA GLN A 34 -0.83 20.03 -19.65
C GLN A 34 0.14 19.06 -20.36
N ILE A 35 0.00 18.94 -21.69
CA ILE A 35 0.77 17.99 -22.50
C ILE A 35 2.19 18.52 -22.68
N LYS A 36 3.14 17.91 -21.97
CA LYS A 36 4.56 18.28 -22.05
C LYS A 36 5.19 18.11 -23.44
N ASN A 37 4.66 17.18 -24.26
CA ASN A 37 5.14 16.96 -25.61
C ASN A 37 3.96 16.73 -26.58
N PRO A 38 3.62 17.69 -27.46
CA PRO A 38 2.47 17.61 -28.37
C PRO A 38 2.60 16.51 -29.43
N ASN A 39 3.78 15.97 -29.66
CA ASN A 39 4.04 14.95 -30.67
C ASN A 39 3.84 13.52 -30.17
N VAL A 40 3.43 13.34 -28.91
CA VAL A 40 3.25 12.01 -28.29
C VAL A 40 1.84 11.90 -27.72
N LEU A 41 1.06 10.99 -28.29
CA LEU A 41 -0.26 10.57 -27.81
C LEU A 41 -0.28 9.06 -27.57
N TYR A 42 -0.89 8.62 -26.48
CA TYR A 42 -1.11 7.19 -26.21
C TYR A 42 -2.49 6.77 -26.68
N ILE A 43 -2.59 5.56 -27.24
CA ILE A 43 -3.89 4.96 -27.56
C ILE A 43 -4.68 4.81 -26.25
N GLY A 44 -5.90 5.33 -26.22
CA GLY A 44 -6.76 5.40 -25.04
C GLY A 44 -6.55 6.67 -24.19
N GLN A 45 -5.59 7.53 -24.52
CA GLN A 45 -5.40 8.81 -23.82
C GLN A 45 -6.60 9.73 -24.09
N VAL A 46 -7.21 10.24 -23.02
CA VAL A 46 -8.27 11.25 -23.13
C VAL A 46 -7.64 12.62 -23.31
N ILE A 47 -8.02 13.31 -24.38
CA ILE A 47 -7.65 14.68 -24.73
C ILE A 47 -8.87 15.56 -24.50
N TYR A 48 -8.86 16.33 -23.42
CA TYR A 48 -9.86 17.34 -23.11
C TYR A 48 -9.82 18.46 -24.18
N LEU A 49 -10.99 18.82 -24.71
CA LEU A 49 -11.14 19.80 -25.79
C LEU A 49 -11.44 21.21 -25.27
N GLU A 50 -11.79 21.28 -23.99
CA GLU A 50 -11.98 22.49 -23.20
C GLU A 50 -11.23 22.25 -21.88
N PRO A 51 -10.74 23.30 -21.18
CA PRO A 51 -10.21 23.15 -19.84
C PRO A 51 -11.18 22.29 -19.03
N PRO A 52 -10.73 21.20 -18.37
CA PRO A 52 -11.61 20.54 -17.43
C PRO A 52 -12.10 21.65 -16.50
N LEU A 53 -13.43 21.74 -16.32
CA LEU A 53 -13.99 22.67 -15.34
C LEU A 53 -13.11 22.53 -14.10
N PRO A 54 -12.58 23.65 -13.55
CA PRO A 54 -11.71 23.57 -12.38
C PRO A 54 -12.36 22.60 -11.41
N PRO A 55 -11.64 21.56 -10.92
CA PRO A 55 -12.24 20.57 -10.06
C PRO A 55 -13.00 21.36 -9.01
N LYS A 56 -14.33 21.23 -9.03
CA LYS A 56 -15.17 22.03 -8.15
C LYS A 56 -14.58 21.85 -6.77
N ASP A 57 -14.30 22.94 -6.07
CA ASP A 57 -13.86 22.85 -4.68
C ASP A 57 -14.97 22.08 -3.98
N THR A 58 -14.71 20.84 -3.61
CA THR A 58 -15.76 19.89 -3.23
C THR A 58 -15.29 19.07 -2.07
N LEU A 59 -16.22 18.68 -1.20
CA LEU A 59 -15.99 17.75 -0.12
C LEU A 59 -16.83 16.50 -0.35
N GLN A 60 -16.16 15.36 -0.36
CA GLN A 60 -16.77 14.06 -0.42
C GLN A 60 -16.50 13.29 0.88
N VAL A 61 -17.54 13.03 1.66
CA VAL A 61 -17.43 12.30 2.93
C VAL A 61 -17.85 10.85 2.73
N MET A 62 -17.09 9.90 3.27
CA MET A 62 -17.40 8.47 3.26
C MET A 62 -17.39 7.93 4.69
N PHE A 63 -18.45 7.21 5.08
CA PHE A 63 -18.51 6.49 6.34
C PHE A 63 -18.16 5.02 6.15
N MET A 64 -17.31 4.52 7.03
CA MET A 64 -16.92 3.12 7.09
C MET A 64 -16.95 2.61 8.53
N ASP A 65 -17.13 1.31 8.68
CA ASP A 65 -16.92 0.63 9.96
C ASP A 65 -15.42 0.40 10.21
N LYS A 66 -15.08 -0.12 11.39
CA LYS A 66 -13.70 -0.49 11.75
C LYS A 66 -13.05 -1.45 10.74
N LEU A 67 -13.86 -2.21 10.01
CA LEU A 67 -13.46 -3.19 9.01
C LEU A 67 -13.27 -2.57 7.61
N ARG A 68 -13.49 -1.25 7.49
CA ARG A 68 -13.49 -0.47 6.25
C ARG A 68 -14.61 -0.89 5.28
N HIS A 69 -15.67 -1.53 5.79
CA HIS A 69 -16.89 -1.69 5.00
C HIS A 69 -17.66 -0.37 4.99
N PRO A 70 -18.20 0.06 3.84
CA PRO A 70 -19.02 1.25 3.80
C PRO A 70 -20.26 1.11 4.68
N ILE A 71 -20.63 2.16 5.41
CA ILE A 71 -21.85 2.18 6.21
C ILE A 71 -22.91 2.96 5.47
N GLU A 72 -23.89 2.25 4.92
CA GLU A 72 -25.08 2.82 4.30
C GLU A 72 -26.04 3.39 5.34
N GLY A 73 -26.79 4.43 4.95
CA GLY A 73 -27.96 4.89 5.69
C GLY A 73 -27.66 5.77 6.89
N ILE A 74 -26.42 6.22 7.10
CA ILE A 74 -26.09 7.15 8.18
C ILE A 74 -26.70 8.52 7.87
N ALA A 75 -27.66 8.95 8.68
CA ALA A 75 -28.14 10.33 8.67
C ALA A 75 -27.03 11.27 9.15
N ALA A 76 -26.63 12.18 8.28
CA ALA A 76 -25.53 13.09 8.49
C ALA A 76 -25.94 14.54 8.27
N LYS A 77 -25.16 15.44 8.85
CA LYS A 77 -25.30 16.88 8.68
C LYS A 77 -23.93 17.50 8.51
N LEU A 78 -23.72 18.16 7.38
CA LEU A 78 -22.52 18.95 7.12
C LEU A 78 -22.80 20.40 7.50
N LYS A 79 -21.96 20.98 8.35
CA LYS A 79 -22.02 22.42 8.67
C LYS A 79 -20.87 23.13 7.97
N LEU A 80 -21.19 24.06 7.09
CA LEU A 80 -20.25 24.89 6.36
C LEU A 80 -20.80 26.32 6.35
N ASP A 81 -19.99 27.32 6.70
CA ASP A 81 -20.37 28.74 6.64
C ASP A 81 -21.69 29.08 7.37
N GLY A 82 -21.94 28.42 8.51
CA GLY A 82 -23.18 28.61 9.28
C GLY A 82 -24.44 28.00 8.64
N LYS A 83 -24.32 27.34 7.48
CA LYS A 83 -25.39 26.57 6.84
C LYS A 83 -25.29 25.10 7.19
N GLU A 84 -26.45 24.46 7.28
CA GLU A 84 -26.59 23.04 7.57
C GLU A 84 -27.08 22.30 6.33
N HIS A 85 -26.35 21.27 5.92
CA HIS A 85 -26.69 20.38 4.81
C HIS A 85 -27.01 18.99 5.35
N LEU A 86 -28.30 18.67 5.46
CA LEU A 86 -28.77 17.35 5.85
C LEU A 86 -28.64 16.37 4.69
N CYS A 87 -28.10 15.19 4.95
CA CYS A 87 -27.87 14.16 3.96
C CYS A 87 -27.81 12.77 4.60
N GLN A 88 -27.73 11.74 3.77
CA GLN A 88 -27.60 10.36 4.21
C GLN A 88 -26.55 9.64 3.38
N SER A 89 -25.82 8.70 3.97
CA SER A 89 -24.87 7.89 3.21
C SER A 89 -25.56 6.87 2.31
N ASN A 90 -25.06 6.71 1.09
CA ASN A 90 -25.53 5.71 0.14
C ASN A 90 -24.93 4.32 0.41
N ALA A 91 -25.23 3.33 -0.43
CA ALA A 91 -24.70 1.96 -0.34
C ALA A 91 -23.15 1.86 -0.32
N CYS A 92 -22.47 2.87 -0.87
CA CYS A 92 -21.01 2.98 -0.83
C CYS A 92 -20.52 3.81 0.36
N GLY A 93 -21.37 4.07 1.36
CA GLY A 93 -21.03 4.87 2.54
C GLY A 93 -20.81 6.36 2.25
N LEU A 94 -21.05 6.82 1.02
CA LEU A 94 -20.77 8.19 0.59
C LEU A 94 -21.95 9.11 0.88
N LEU A 95 -21.67 10.30 1.43
CA LEU A 95 -22.60 11.42 1.39
C LEU A 95 -22.67 12.02 -0.02
N PRO A 96 -23.66 12.86 -0.35
CA PRO A 96 -23.62 13.66 -1.56
C PRO A 96 -22.39 14.57 -1.58
N GLU A 97 -21.76 14.70 -2.75
CA GLU A 97 -20.65 15.63 -2.95
C GLU A 97 -21.11 17.07 -2.63
N LEU A 98 -20.35 17.76 -1.77
CA LEU A 98 -20.68 19.10 -1.32
C LEU A 98 -19.76 20.12 -1.98
N GLU A 99 -20.30 21.10 -2.69
CA GLU A 99 -19.51 22.22 -3.20
C GLU A 99 -19.07 23.17 -2.06
N LEU A 100 -17.78 23.48 -2.02
CA LEU A 100 -17.12 24.35 -1.05
C LEU A 100 -17.05 25.76 -1.61
N ALA A 101 -18.07 26.57 -1.29
CA ALA A 101 -18.16 27.94 -1.78
C ALA A 101 -17.06 28.88 -1.24
N LYS A 102 -16.42 28.52 -0.11
CA LYS A 102 -15.42 29.34 0.57
C LYS A 102 -14.26 28.51 1.09
N LEU A 103 -13.10 28.65 0.46
CA LEU A 103 -11.86 28.05 0.94
C LEU A 103 -11.44 28.63 2.30
N GLY A 104 -10.83 27.80 3.14
CA GLY A 104 -10.43 28.15 4.51
C GLY A 104 -11.56 28.09 5.54
N ALA A 105 -12.81 27.84 5.12
CA ALA A 105 -13.93 27.68 6.05
C ALA A 105 -13.89 26.33 6.78
N GLU A 106 -14.34 26.31 8.03
CA GLU A 106 -14.52 25.06 8.77
C GLU A 106 -15.73 24.27 8.23
N VAL A 107 -15.52 22.97 8.03
CA VAL A 107 -16.57 22.01 7.68
C VAL A 107 -16.70 21.00 8.80
N GLU A 108 -17.83 21.04 9.50
CA GLU A 108 -18.13 20.07 10.55
C GLU A 108 -18.98 18.93 10.00
N VAL A 109 -18.61 17.69 10.36
CA VAL A 109 -19.40 16.50 10.02
C VAL A 109 -20.08 15.99 11.29
N TRP A 110 -21.40 15.97 11.24
CA TRP A 110 -22.25 15.45 12.31
C TRP A 110 -23.01 14.23 11.82
N VAL A 111 -23.22 13.27 12.71
CA VAL A 111 -24.06 12.09 12.44
C VAL A 111 -25.11 11.96 13.51
N GLN A 112 -26.24 11.39 13.14
CA GLN A 112 -27.32 11.10 14.08
C GLN A 112 -27.09 9.72 14.71
N ASN A 113 -27.12 9.64 16.03
CA ASN A 113 -27.00 8.36 16.74
C ASN A 113 -28.35 7.61 16.77
N ALA A 114 -28.35 6.37 17.29
CA ALA A 114 -29.56 5.55 17.39
C ALA A 114 -30.68 6.16 18.26
N ARG A 115 -30.37 7.17 19.08
CA ARG A 115 -31.34 7.95 19.89
C ARG A 115 -31.81 9.22 19.20
N GLN A 116 -31.49 9.39 17.91
CA GLN A 116 -31.79 10.58 17.13
C GLN A 116 -31.06 11.86 17.56
N GLU A 117 -29.99 11.75 18.34
CA GLU A 117 -29.18 12.90 18.78
C GLU A 117 -28.01 13.14 17.81
N TRP A 118 -27.71 14.41 17.54
CA TRP A 118 -26.59 14.79 16.68
C TRP A 118 -25.27 14.79 17.43
N LYS A 119 -24.27 14.10 16.88
CA LYS A 119 -22.90 14.08 17.39
C LYS A 119 -21.90 14.52 16.33
N LYS A 120 -21.04 15.48 16.67
CA LYS A 120 -19.91 15.88 15.84
C LYS A 120 -18.90 14.73 15.81
N VAL A 121 -18.57 14.27 14.62
CA VAL A 121 -17.63 13.17 14.40
C VAL A 121 -16.40 13.60 13.60
N GLY A 122 -16.51 14.68 12.82
CA GLY A 122 -15.43 15.19 11.99
C GLY A 122 -15.35 16.71 11.98
N LEU A 123 -14.16 17.22 11.72
CA LEU A 123 -13.89 18.62 11.42
C LEU A 123 -12.78 18.67 10.38
N THR A 124 -12.99 19.43 9.32
CA THR A 124 -11.95 19.73 8.32
C THR A 124 -12.02 21.19 7.89
N ILE A 125 -11.05 21.63 7.10
CA ILE A 125 -11.00 22.97 6.51
C ILE A 125 -11.18 22.81 5.00
N ALA A 126 -12.05 23.61 4.41
CA ALA A 126 -12.29 23.63 2.98
C ALA A 126 -11.00 24.02 2.23
N SER A 127 -10.50 23.12 1.38
CA SER A 127 -9.30 23.32 0.58
C SER A 127 -9.59 23.26 -0.92
N GLN A 128 -8.68 23.83 -1.71
CA GLN A 128 -8.83 23.87 -3.16
C GLN A 128 -8.85 22.46 -3.77
N GLY A 129 -9.74 22.24 -4.75
CA GLY A 129 -9.91 20.98 -5.47
C GLY A 129 -10.87 20.00 -4.77
N GLN A 130 -10.81 18.73 -5.21
CA GLN A 130 -11.67 17.69 -4.65
C GLN A 130 -11.07 17.14 -3.35
N GLN A 131 -11.67 17.55 -2.24
CA GLN A 131 -11.34 17.12 -0.90
C GLN A 131 -12.17 15.90 -0.52
N TRP A 132 -11.55 14.95 0.17
CA TRP A 132 -12.24 13.78 0.70
C TRP A 132 -12.16 13.73 2.22
N MET A 133 -13.02 12.93 2.84
CA MET A 133 -12.99 12.67 4.27
C MET A 133 -13.53 11.28 4.57
N ASN A 134 -12.65 10.38 4.99
CA ASN A 134 -12.99 9.03 5.42
C ASN A 134 -13.25 9.04 6.92
N MET A 135 -14.45 8.63 7.29
CA MET A 135 -14.94 8.59 8.66
C MET A 135 -15.08 7.13 9.08
N VAL A 136 -14.19 6.67 9.95
CA VAL A 136 -14.18 5.27 10.38
C VAL A 136 -14.69 5.15 11.81
N SER A 137 -15.75 4.37 11.98
CA SER A 137 -16.36 4.15 13.29
C SER A 137 -15.41 3.35 14.21
N PRO A 138 -15.16 3.80 15.45
CA PRO A 138 -14.40 3.01 16.43
C PRO A 138 -15.19 1.76 16.86
N SER A 139 -14.51 0.70 17.29
CA SER A 139 -15.16 -0.54 17.75
C SER A 139 -16.17 -0.29 18.89
N ILE A 140 -17.37 -0.85 18.75
CA ILE A 140 -18.36 -0.93 19.84
C ILE A 140 -17.94 -2.05 20.78
N LYS A 141 -17.75 -1.73 22.07
CA LYS A 141 -17.53 -2.74 23.11
C LYS A 141 -18.90 -3.18 23.65
N ILE A 142 -19.38 -4.34 23.23
CA ILE A 142 -20.58 -4.96 23.80
C ILE A 142 -20.15 -5.75 25.03
N THR A 143 -20.44 -5.24 26.22
CA THR A 143 -20.34 -6.02 27.46
C THR A 143 -21.53 -6.95 27.55
N HIS A 144 -21.30 -8.25 27.36
CA HIS A 144 -22.28 -9.30 27.63
C HIS A 144 -21.83 -10.10 28.86
N GLN A 145 -22.78 -10.45 29.74
CA GLN A 145 -22.50 -11.38 30.84
C GLN A 145 -22.40 -12.78 30.23
N LEU A 146 -21.18 -13.29 30.08
CA LEU A 146 -20.96 -14.68 29.71
C LEU A 146 -21.55 -15.58 30.80
N ALA A 147 -22.07 -16.74 30.40
CA ALA A 147 -22.49 -17.76 31.35
C ALA A 147 -21.33 -18.06 32.33
N PRO A 148 -21.63 -18.28 33.63
CA PRO A 148 -20.60 -18.60 34.60
C PRO A 148 -19.79 -19.80 34.12
N HIS A 149 -18.47 -19.63 34.18
CA HIS A 149 -17.49 -20.63 33.78
C HIS A 149 -17.77 -21.97 34.48
N ASP A 150 -18.02 -23.03 33.71
CA ASP A 150 -18.26 -24.38 34.22
C ASP A 150 -16.99 -24.90 34.94
N PRO A 151 -17.03 -25.07 36.28
CA PRO A 151 -15.88 -25.56 37.05
C PRO A 151 -15.50 -27.00 36.71
N GLU A 152 -16.43 -27.82 36.19
CA GLU A 152 -16.18 -29.21 35.80
C GLU A 152 -15.41 -29.28 34.48
N ALA A 153 -15.76 -28.44 33.50
CA ALA A 153 -15.05 -28.34 32.22
C ALA A 153 -13.57 -27.92 32.40
N ALA A 154 -13.28 -27.05 33.36
CA ALA A 154 -11.91 -26.60 33.65
C ALA A 154 -11.05 -27.60 34.45
N LYS A 155 -11.67 -28.61 35.08
CA LYS A 155 -10.94 -29.70 35.74
C LYS A 155 -10.44 -30.75 34.74
N LYS A 156 -10.96 -30.77 33.50
CA LYS A 156 -10.40 -31.60 32.42
C LYS A 156 -9.09 -31.02 31.92
N LYS A 157 -7.99 -31.33 32.62
CA LYS A 157 -6.62 -31.12 32.11
C LYS A 157 -6.49 -31.82 30.76
N HIS A 158 -6.48 -31.05 29.69
CA HIS A 158 -5.95 -31.53 28.42
C HIS A 158 -4.43 -31.49 28.55
N ALA A 159 -3.77 -32.60 28.22
CA ALA A 159 -2.32 -32.61 28.14
C ALA A 159 -1.90 -31.59 27.06
N PRO A 160 -0.98 -30.64 27.36
CA PRO A 160 -0.41 -29.80 26.32
C PRO A 160 0.29 -30.69 25.30
N ALA A 161 0.13 -30.40 24.01
CA ALA A 161 0.66 -31.22 22.92
C ALA A 161 2.20 -31.27 22.86
N HIS A 162 2.90 -30.48 23.67
CA HIS A 162 4.36 -30.52 23.77
C HIS A 162 4.84 -30.33 25.21
N ALA A 163 5.82 -31.14 25.61
CA ALA A 163 6.51 -31.02 26.89
C ALA A 163 7.36 -29.74 26.88
N ALA A 164 7.16 -28.89 27.90
CA ALA A 164 8.00 -27.72 28.12
C ALA A 164 9.40 -28.15 28.60
N ASP A 165 10.44 -27.74 27.89
CA ASP A 165 11.80 -27.77 28.42
C ASP A 165 11.90 -26.88 29.68
N LYS A 166 12.76 -27.30 30.61
CA LYS A 166 12.79 -26.85 32.01
C LYS A 166 12.90 -25.32 32.19
N PRO A 167 12.24 -24.76 33.23
CA PRO A 167 12.22 -23.33 33.50
C PRO A 167 13.59 -22.81 33.96
N HIS A 168 13.97 -21.64 33.46
CA HIS A 168 15.16 -20.89 33.88
C HIS A 168 14.91 -20.23 35.24
N ASP A 169 15.69 -20.62 36.24
CA ASP A 169 15.69 -20.14 37.62
C ASP A 169 16.40 -18.80 37.73
N GLY A 170 15.69 -17.72 37.34
CA GLY A 170 16.11 -16.34 37.60
C GLY A 170 15.13 -15.67 38.57
N LYS A 171 15.57 -15.37 39.81
CA LYS A 171 14.77 -14.62 40.79
C LYS A 171 14.36 -13.26 40.21
N ALA A 172 13.06 -12.99 40.12
CA ALA A 172 12.53 -11.69 39.72
C ALA A 172 12.96 -10.61 40.73
N LYS A 173 13.68 -9.59 40.27
CA LYS A 173 13.90 -8.34 41.01
C LYS A 173 12.94 -7.29 40.49
N GLY A 174 12.02 -6.85 41.35
CA GLY A 174 11.16 -5.70 41.09
C GLY A 174 10.36 -5.34 42.34
N THR A 175 10.44 -4.08 42.77
CA THR A 175 9.70 -3.54 43.92
C THR A 175 8.22 -3.38 43.55
N PRO A 176 7.25 -3.59 44.47
CA PRO A 176 5.84 -3.41 44.15
C PRO A 176 5.51 -1.96 43.78
N VAL A 177 4.82 -1.77 42.66
CA VAL A 177 4.36 -0.44 42.18
C VAL A 177 3.21 0.06 43.05
N LYS A 178 3.28 1.32 43.52
CA LYS A 178 2.21 1.96 44.32
C LYS A 178 0.96 2.24 43.48
N ALA A 179 -0.21 2.08 44.11
CA ALA A 179 -1.52 2.38 43.53
C ALA A 179 -1.62 3.87 43.12
N GLY A 180 -2.04 4.12 41.87
CA GLY A 180 -2.18 5.47 41.29
C GLY A 180 -1.16 5.83 40.19
N SER A 181 -0.27 4.91 39.80
CA SER A 181 0.63 5.14 38.65
C SER A 181 -0.14 5.01 37.32
N PRO A 182 0.05 5.92 36.33
CA PRO A 182 -0.58 5.81 35.02
C PRO A 182 -0.22 4.47 34.35
N VAL A 183 -1.24 3.81 33.80
CA VAL A 183 -1.06 2.56 33.04
C VAL A 183 -0.41 2.92 31.70
N HIS A 184 0.89 2.69 31.59
CA HIS A 184 1.54 2.64 30.28
C HIS A 184 1.11 1.37 29.55
N LYS A 185 0.84 1.49 28.24
CA LYS A 185 0.64 0.35 27.34
C LYS A 185 1.81 -0.60 27.50
N ASN A 186 1.56 -1.80 28.01
CA ASN A 186 2.46 -2.92 27.79
C ASN A 186 2.46 -3.24 26.30
N THR A 187 3.43 -2.72 25.58
CA THR A 187 3.78 -3.22 24.25
C THR A 187 4.44 -4.58 24.41
N SER A 188 3.66 -5.65 24.54
CA SER A 188 4.10 -6.97 24.07
C SER A 188 3.86 -7.02 22.55
N ALA A 189 4.58 -6.17 21.83
CA ALA A 189 4.63 -6.22 20.38
C ALA A 189 5.48 -7.43 19.98
N ALA A 190 4.85 -8.60 19.84
CA ALA A 190 5.40 -9.59 18.92
C ALA A 190 5.34 -8.95 17.53
N HIS A 191 6.47 -8.40 17.06
CA HIS A 191 6.60 -7.56 15.87
C HIS A 191 6.09 -8.17 14.54
N ASN A 192 5.62 -9.42 14.56
CA ASN A 192 5.21 -10.18 13.40
C ASN A 192 3.78 -10.73 13.53
N THR A 193 2.89 -10.10 14.31
CA THR A 193 1.50 -10.55 14.44
C THR A 193 0.55 -9.55 13.78
N ILE A 194 -0.32 -10.04 12.91
CA ILE A 194 -1.47 -9.32 12.35
C ILE A 194 -2.73 -9.79 13.05
N GLU A 195 -3.52 -8.86 13.57
CA GLU A 195 -4.86 -9.14 14.07
C GLU A 195 -5.86 -8.59 13.06
N LEU A 196 -6.65 -9.48 12.45
CA LEU A 196 -7.62 -9.14 11.42
C LEU A 196 -9.01 -9.40 12.00
N SER A 197 -9.82 -8.35 12.07
CA SER A 197 -11.20 -8.44 12.56
C SER A 197 -12.23 -8.70 11.45
N VAL A 198 -11.75 -8.98 10.23
CA VAL A 198 -12.55 -9.28 9.04
C VAL A 198 -12.48 -10.76 8.68
N ASP A 199 -13.52 -11.24 7.99
CA ASP A 199 -13.48 -12.53 7.33
C ASP A 199 -12.54 -12.49 6.12
N ILE A 200 -11.63 -13.46 6.10
CA ILE A 200 -10.68 -13.66 5.02
C ILE A 200 -11.38 -14.55 3.99
N PRO A 201 -11.41 -14.18 2.70
CA PRO A 201 -11.92 -15.04 1.64
C PRO A 201 -11.32 -16.44 1.70
N GLN A 202 -12.16 -17.48 1.62
CA GLN A 202 -11.76 -18.86 1.84
C GLN A 202 -10.66 -19.34 0.87
N ASP A 203 -10.73 -18.89 -0.38
CA ASP A 203 -9.72 -19.12 -1.42
C ASP A 203 -8.36 -18.49 -1.04
N LEU A 204 -8.36 -17.31 -0.41
CA LEU A 204 -7.15 -16.69 0.09
C LEU A 204 -6.57 -17.43 1.31
N ILE A 205 -7.43 -17.95 2.19
CA ILE A 205 -7.01 -18.83 3.32
C ILE A 205 -6.32 -20.09 2.79
N GLU A 206 -6.82 -20.68 1.70
CA GLU A 206 -6.21 -21.86 1.09
C GLU A 206 -4.78 -21.61 0.62
N TYR A 207 -4.47 -20.42 0.11
CA TYR A 207 -3.10 -20.07 -0.25
C TYR A 207 -2.18 -20.04 0.98
N PHE A 208 -2.67 -19.54 2.11
CA PHE A 208 -1.89 -19.42 3.35
C PHE A 208 -1.62 -20.76 4.05
N LYS A 209 -2.47 -21.77 3.83
CA LYS A 209 -2.28 -23.13 4.39
C LYS A 209 -1.02 -23.82 3.86
N GLY A 210 -0.49 -23.38 2.72
CA GLY A 210 0.70 -23.98 2.09
C GLY A 210 2.02 -23.67 2.79
N TYR A 211 2.02 -22.84 3.85
CA TYR A 211 3.25 -22.40 4.51
C TYR A 211 4.03 -23.54 5.16
N LYS A 212 5.34 -23.55 4.88
CA LYS A 212 6.35 -24.40 5.52
C LYS A 212 7.37 -23.48 6.19
N ASP A 213 7.60 -23.68 7.49
CA ASP A 213 8.59 -22.93 8.27
C ASP A 213 10.02 -23.43 7.97
N GLU A 214 10.44 -23.20 6.73
CA GLU A 214 11.77 -23.53 6.24
C GLU A 214 12.50 -22.25 5.85
N SER A 215 13.59 -21.97 6.57
CA SER A 215 14.51 -20.90 6.19
C SER A 215 15.34 -21.28 4.97
N ILE A 216 15.84 -20.26 4.26
CA ILE A 216 16.74 -20.45 3.13
C ILE A 216 18.09 -20.95 3.67
N THR A 217 18.51 -22.14 3.26
CA THR A 217 19.80 -22.71 3.65
C THR A 217 20.94 -22.18 2.78
N GLU A 218 22.17 -22.36 3.22
CA GLU A 218 23.36 -22.01 2.42
C GLU A 218 23.39 -22.73 1.06
N GLU A 219 22.90 -23.97 1.01
CA GLU A 219 22.81 -24.75 -0.22
C GLU A 219 21.76 -24.19 -1.19
N ASP A 220 20.63 -23.69 -0.67
CA ASP A 220 19.62 -23.03 -1.51
C ASP A 220 20.18 -21.75 -2.14
N TRP A 221 20.94 -20.96 -1.37
CA TRP A 221 21.65 -19.78 -1.88
C TRP A 221 22.67 -20.15 -2.96
N LYS A 222 23.45 -21.22 -2.75
CA LYS A 222 24.42 -21.71 -3.75
C LYS A 222 23.74 -22.14 -5.05
N LYS A 223 22.62 -22.86 -4.96
CA LYS A 223 21.84 -23.28 -6.15
C LYS A 223 21.30 -22.07 -6.92
N ALA A 224 20.73 -21.09 -6.23
CA ALA A 224 20.24 -19.87 -6.88
C ALA A 224 21.37 -19.06 -7.53
N ALA A 225 22.51 -18.92 -6.84
CA ALA A 225 23.69 -18.24 -7.37
C ALA A 225 24.28 -18.95 -8.59
N PHE A 226 24.31 -20.29 -8.55
CA PHE A 226 24.74 -21.13 -9.67
C PHE A 226 23.82 -20.94 -10.89
N GLN A 227 22.49 -20.98 -10.71
CA GLN A 227 21.53 -20.74 -11.79
C GLN A 227 21.73 -19.36 -12.43
N LEU A 228 21.99 -18.33 -11.62
CA LEU A 228 22.20 -16.97 -12.12
C LEU A 228 23.63 -16.70 -12.60
N ALA A 229 24.55 -17.64 -12.44
CA ALA A 229 25.98 -17.46 -12.68
C ALA A 229 26.54 -16.21 -11.97
N CYS A 230 26.14 -15.99 -10.72
CA CYS A 230 26.52 -14.84 -9.92
C CYS A 230 27.17 -15.24 -8.60
N ASP A 231 27.76 -14.26 -7.91
CA ASP A 231 28.29 -14.42 -6.57
C ASP A 231 27.14 -14.56 -5.56
N ILE A 232 27.21 -15.56 -4.68
CA ILE A 232 26.19 -15.84 -3.64
C ILE A 232 25.91 -14.63 -2.75
N ASN A 233 26.94 -13.83 -2.45
CA ASN A 233 26.81 -12.67 -1.58
C ASN A 233 26.00 -11.55 -2.22
N VAL A 234 25.85 -11.53 -3.55
CA VAL A 234 24.95 -10.60 -4.25
C VAL A 234 23.50 -10.89 -3.87
N LEU A 235 23.09 -12.16 -3.86
CA LEU A 235 21.72 -12.57 -3.50
C LEU A 235 21.42 -12.37 -2.02
N LYS A 236 22.39 -12.63 -1.14
CA LYS A 236 22.28 -12.36 0.30
C LYS A 236 22.17 -10.86 0.58
N ALA A 237 22.97 -10.03 -0.11
CA ALA A 237 22.87 -8.58 -0.04
C ALA A 237 21.49 -8.08 -0.50
N PHE A 238 20.97 -8.67 -1.58
CA PHE A 238 19.64 -8.40 -2.09
C PHE A 238 18.57 -8.65 -1.02
N ALA A 239 18.56 -9.84 -0.43
CA ALA A 239 17.64 -10.22 0.64
C ALA A 239 17.72 -9.26 1.84
N LYS A 240 18.94 -8.88 2.22
CA LYS A 240 19.18 -7.96 3.34
C LYS A 240 18.65 -6.56 3.08
N VAL A 241 18.80 -6.04 1.86
CA VAL A 241 18.32 -4.69 1.52
C VAL A 241 16.79 -4.65 1.44
N GLU A 242 16.15 -5.70 0.91
CA GLU A 242 14.70 -5.80 0.77
C GLU A 242 13.98 -6.02 2.10
N SER A 243 14.38 -7.04 2.88
CA SER A 243 13.66 -7.40 4.11
C SER A 243 14.31 -6.88 5.40
N GLY A 244 15.45 -6.19 5.31
CA GLY A 244 16.26 -5.84 6.48
C GLY A 244 16.82 -7.07 7.21
N GLY A 245 16.89 -8.23 6.54
CA GLY A 245 17.27 -9.52 7.13
C GLY A 245 16.18 -10.17 8.00
N ARG A 246 14.97 -9.62 8.03
CA ARG A 246 13.85 -10.16 8.83
C ARG A 246 13.22 -11.39 8.18
N ASN A 247 12.52 -12.17 8.99
CA ASN A 247 11.64 -13.25 8.52
C ASN A 247 10.56 -12.65 7.62
N ALA A 248 10.35 -13.26 6.46
CA ALA A 248 9.36 -12.84 5.49
C ALA A 248 7.92 -13.21 5.84
N TYR A 249 7.66 -13.84 6.99
CA TYR A 249 6.35 -14.32 7.39
C TYR A 249 5.88 -13.73 8.71
N TRP A 250 4.61 -13.33 8.73
CA TRP A 250 3.89 -12.81 9.88
C TRP A 250 2.80 -13.82 10.28
N GLN A 251 2.41 -13.81 11.55
CA GLN A 251 1.34 -14.62 12.08
C GLN A 251 0.02 -13.85 12.04
N LEU A 252 -0.99 -14.47 11.46
CA LEU A 252 -2.34 -13.97 11.43
C LEU A 252 -3.13 -14.59 12.59
N ARG A 253 -3.56 -13.77 13.55
CA ARG A 253 -4.37 -14.24 14.68
C ARG A 253 -5.85 -14.27 14.29
N LYS A 254 -6.34 -15.45 13.94
CA LYS A 254 -7.77 -15.81 13.94
C LYS A 254 -7.90 -17.33 14.12
N ASP A 255 -8.24 -17.78 15.32
CA ASP A 255 -8.56 -19.17 15.72
C ASP A 255 -7.59 -20.31 15.28
N GLY A 256 -6.44 -19.96 14.72
CA GLY A 256 -5.34 -20.82 14.34
C GLY A 256 -4.19 -19.94 13.85
N ASN A 257 -2.96 -20.19 14.31
CA ASN A 257 -1.78 -19.40 13.95
C ASN A 257 -1.40 -19.62 12.47
N VAL A 258 -2.10 -18.95 11.55
CA VAL A 258 -1.81 -19.00 10.11
C VAL A 258 -0.62 -18.08 9.84
N HIS A 259 0.40 -18.59 9.14
CA HIS A 259 1.51 -17.77 8.70
C HIS A 259 1.23 -17.22 7.31
N VAL A 260 1.49 -15.94 7.13
CA VAL A 260 1.25 -15.21 5.89
C VAL A 260 2.51 -14.44 5.50
N PRO A 261 2.84 -14.33 4.21
CA PRO A 261 4.02 -13.58 3.79
C PRO A 261 3.85 -12.10 4.14
N TYR A 262 4.94 -11.39 4.39
CA TYR A 262 4.92 -9.93 4.43
C TYR A 262 4.50 -9.42 3.05
N ILE A 263 3.61 -8.43 3.00
CA ILE A 263 3.15 -7.82 1.76
C ILE A 263 3.20 -6.30 1.88
N LEU A 264 3.24 -5.62 0.73
CA LEU A 264 2.90 -4.22 0.61
C LEU A 264 1.82 -4.06 -0.46
N TYR A 265 0.64 -3.61 -0.05
CA TYR A 265 -0.46 -3.32 -0.97
C TYR A 265 -0.29 -1.91 -1.56
N GLU A 266 -0.36 -1.80 -2.90
CA GLU A 266 -0.15 -0.55 -3.63
C GLU A 266 -1.44 -0.07 -4.32
N ARG A 267 -2.21 0.82 -3.68
CA ARG A 267 -3.49 1.31 -4.23
C ARG A 267 -3.39 1.94 -5.62
N HIS A 268 -2.25 2.56 -5.93
CA HIS A 268 -1.99 3.18 -7.23
C HIS A 268 -1.79 2.16 -8.35
N LYS A 269 -1.27 0.99 -8.01
CA LYS A 269 -1.21 -0.14 -8.94
C LYS A 269 -2.60 -0.72 -9.13
N PHE A 270 -3.37 -0.93 -8.07
CA PHE A 270 -4.75 -1.42 -8.17
C PHE A 270 -5.63 -0.50 -9.01
N SER A 271 -5.56 0.81 -8.78
CA SER A 271 -6.23 1.85 -9.58
C SER A 271 -5.88 1.72 -11.07
N ARG A 272 -4.58 1.69 -11.41
CA ARG A 272 -4.13 1.53 -12.79
C ARG A 272 -4.60 0.20 -13.41
N LEU A 273 -4.48 -0.90 -12.68
CA LEU A 273 -4.79 -2.25 -13.14
C LEU A 273 -6.29 -2.43 -13.39
N THR A 274 -7.13 -1.86 -12.54
CA THR A 274 -8.60 -1.82 -12.68
C THR A 274 -9.08 -0.67 -13.57
N LYS A 275 -8.17 0.02 -14.27
CA LYS A 275 -8.48 1.14 -15.18
C LYS A 275 -9.32 2.24 -14.50
N HIS A 276 -8.99 2.55 -13.24
CA HIS A 276 -9.61 3.58 -12.42
C HIS A 276 -11.08 3.31 -12.04
N GLN A 277 -11.55 2.08 -12.24
CA GLN A 277 -12.95 1.71 -11.98
C GLN A 277 -13.38 1.98 -10.54
N TYR A 278 -12.50 1.74 -9.56
CA TYR A 278 -12.83 1.83 -8.14
C TYR A 278 -12.40 3.14 -7.48
N ASP A 279 -11.77 4.06 -8.20
CA ASP A 279 -11.17 5.27 -7.62
C ASP A 279 -12.19 6.16 -6.90
N LYS A 280 -13.41 6.24 -7.44
CA LYS A 280 -14.49 7.07 -6.87
C LYS A 280 -15.26 6.41 -5.74
N VAL A 281 -15.28 5.07 -5.70
CA VAL A 281 -16.14 4.31 -4.77
C VAL A 281 -15.35 3.69 -3.63
N ASN A 282 -14.06 3.40 -3.83
CA ASN A 282 -13.18 2.81 -2.82
C ASN A 282 -11.76 3.45 -2.83
N PRO A 283 -11.65 4.76 -2.56
CA PRO A 283 -10.39 5.52 -2.67
C PRO A 283 -9.27 5.07 -1.71
N ASP A 284 -9.60 4.38 -0.61
CA ASP A 284 -8.56 3.82 0.28
C ASP A 284 -7.76 2.73 -0.43
N VAL A 285 -8.40 1.88 -1.23
CA VAL A 285 -7.75 0.75 -1.92
C VAL A 285 -7.50 1.00 -3.41
N SER A 286 -8.15 1.99 -4.01
CA SER A 286 -7.96 2.38 -5.41
C SER A 286 -7.79 3.89 -5.52
N TRP A 287 -6.58 4.36 -5.82
CA TRP A 287 -6.35 5.78 -6.09
C TRP A 287 -5.11 5.98 -6.96
N PRO A 288 -5.07 6.92 -7.92
CA PRO A 288 -3.92 7.08 -8.82
C PRO A 288 -2.59 7.39 -8.11
N GLN A 289 -2.64 7.89 -6.87
CA GLN A 289 -1.45 8.19 -6.06
C GLN A 289 -1.18 7.10 -5.01
N ALA A 290 0.10 6.84 -4.75
CA ALA A 290 0.53 5.90 -3.72
C ALA A 290 0.16 6.37 -2.31
N TYR A 291 0.30 5.49 -1.31
CA TYR A 291 0.21 5.89 0.09
C TYR A 291 1.43 6.72 0.49
N VAL A 292 1.25 7.66 1.43
CA VAL A 292 2.34 8.48 1.95
C VAL A 292 3.02 7.74 3.11
N ARG A 293 4.35 7.67 3.08
CA ARG A 293 5.13 7.12 4.19
C ARG A 293 5.11 8.09 5.37
N ALA A 294 4.60 7.64 6.51
CA ALA A 294 4.46 8.50 7.67
C ALA A 294 5.78 8.76 8.43
N LYS A 295 6.85 8.01 8.13
CA LYS A 295 8.17 8.17 8.78
C LYS A 295 9.30 8.01 7.75
N LYS A 296 10.11 9.06 7.52
CA LYS A 296 11.31 9.06 6.65
C LYS A 296 12.58 9.26 7.48
N LYS A 297 13.70 8.73 7.01
CA LYS A 297 15.02 9.10 7.56
C LYS A 297 15.57 10.31 6.81
N ILE A 298 15.83 11.41 7.51
CA ILE A 298 16.42 12.64 6.98
C ILE A 298 17.68 12.93 7.79
N GLY A 299 18.84 13.00 7.12
CA GLY A 299 20.13 13.22 7.80
C GLY A 299 20.44 12.20 8.91
N GLY A 300 20.01 10.94 8.73
CA GLY A 300 20.19 9.87 9.73
C GLY A 300 19.17 9.86 10.89
N LYS A 301 18.30 10.87 11.00
CA LYS A 301 17.23 10.93 12.00
C LYS A 301 15.90 10.49 11.40
N THR A 302 15.14 9.68 12.14
CA THR A 302 13.76 9.35 11.77
C THR A 302 12.87 10.55 12.09
N VAL A 303 12.22 11.09 11.07
CA VAL A 303 11.24 12.18 11.20
C VAL A 303 9.87 11.61 10.86
N SER A 304 8.87 11.92 11.67
CA SER A 304 7.49 11.46 11.51
C SER A 304 6.63 12.58 10.93
N SER A 305 5.86 12.31 9.88
CA SER A 305 4.80 13.17 9.36
C SER A 305 3.44 12.91 10.01
N ILE A 306 3.33 11.93 10.91
CA ILE A 306 2.10 11.68 11.68
C ILE A 306 1.61 12.97 12.36
N GLY A 307 0.38 13.38 12.07
CA GLY A 307 -0.28 14.59 12.57
C GLY A 307 -0.04 15.85 11.74
N MET A 308 0.79 15.81 10.69
CA MET A 308 1.04 16.94 9.80
C MET A 308 -0.12 17.15 8.82
N ASN A 309 -0.39 18.42 8.48
CA ASN A 309 -1.32 18.80 7.42
C ASN A 309 -0.66 18.77 6.03
N ASN A 310 -1.42 18.93 4.94
CA ASN A 310 -0.88 18.83 3.57
C ASN A 310 0.20 19.88 3.23
N GLU A 311 0.12 21.11 3.72
CA GLU A 311 1.18 22.11 3.51
C GLU A 311 2.48 21.70 4.23
N GLN A 312 2.35 21.19 5.45
CA GLN A 312 3.47 20.65 6.23
C GLN A 312 4.03 19.37 5.59
N VAL A 313 3.18 18.51 5.02
CA VAL A 313 3.58 17.31 4.27
C VAL A 313 4.29 17.69 2.97
N GLN A 314 3.80 18.69 2.24
CA GLN A 314 4.43 19.20 1.02
C GLN A 314 5.81 19.81 1.33
N ALA A 315 5.91 20.60 2.40
CA ALA A 315 7.18 21.12 2.89
C ALA A 315 8.11 20.01 3.42
N TYR A 316 7.55 18.94 3.97
CA TYR A 316 8.26 17.76 4.48
C TYR A 316 8.78 16.83 3.36
N LEU A 317 8.05 16.71 2.26
CA LEU A 317 8.39 15.85 1.12
C LEU A 317 9.18 16.58 0.03
N GLY A 318 9.09 17.91 -0.04
CA GLY A 318 9.72 18.72 -1.09
C GLY A 318 9.15 18.42 -2.48
N ASP A 319 9.86 18.86 -3.52
CA ASP A 319 9.48 18.67 -4.93
C ASP A 319 9.52 17.19 -5.39
N GLU A 320 9.97 16.27 -4.54
CA GLU A 320 10.06 14.83 -4.86
C GLU A 320 8.68 14.17 -5.02
N ASN A 321 7.63 14.74 -4.42
CA ASN A 321 6.28 14.18 -4.49
C ASN A 321 5.19 15.24 -4.33
N PRO A 322 4.89 16.03 -5.38
CA PRO A 322 4.01 17.20 -5.27
C PRO A 322 2.52 16.89 -5.12
N HIS A 323 2.15 15.63 -4.89
CA HIS A 323 0.76 15.17 -4.81
C HIS A 323 0.48 14.33 -3.56
N ALA A 324 1.23 14.54 -2.48
CA ALA A 324 1.05 13.88 -1.20
C ALA A 324 -0.16 14.40 -0.40
N TYR A 325 -1.26 14.66 -1.10
CA TYR A 325 -2.54 14.96 -0.49
C TYR A 325 -3.03 13.67 0.16
N THR A 326 -2.93 13.60 1.49
CA THR A 326 -3.60 12.55 2.23
C THR A 326 -5.10 12.77 2.14
N HIS A 327 -5.84 11.66 2.28
CA HIS A 327 -7.27 11.60 2.03
C HIS A 327 -8.08 12.55 2.93
N ASP A 328 -7.54 13.05 4.03
CA ASP A 328 -8.18 13.86 5.07
C ASP A 328 -7.36 15.11 5.47
N ASN A 329 -6.40 15.51 4.64
CA ASN A 329 -5.42 16.55 4.97
C ASN A 329 -4.57 16.25 6.23
N ARG A 330 -4.43 14.98 6.65
CA ARG A 330 -3.49 14.54 7.71
C ARG A 330 -2.76 13.25 7.34
N VAL A 331 -1.51 13.08 7.77
CA VAL A 331 -0.90 11.73 7.82
C VAL A 331 -1.20 11.15 9.20
N ASP A 332 -1.92 10.04 9.29
CA ASP A 332 -2.13 9.32 10.54
C ASP A 332 -1.43 7.95 10.52
N GLU A 333 -1.43 7.25 11.66
CA GLU A 333 -0.85 5.90 11.76
C GLU A 333 -1.59 4.88 10.87
N GLU A 334 -2.83 5.15 10.46
CA GLU A 334 -3.64 4.24 9.66
C GLU A 334 -3.31 4.32 8.16
N GLN A 335 -2.85 5.48 7.69
CA GLN A 335 -2.48 5.73 6.30
C GLN A 335 -1.04 5.31 5.96
N ASP A 336 -0.18 5.07 6.96
CA ASP A 336 1.21 4.62 6.77
C ASP A 336 1.29 3.32 5.96
N THR A 337 1.96 3.39 4.80
CA THR A 337 2.21 2.26 3.89
C THR A 337 2.80 1.04 4.60
N TYR A 338 3.56 1.24 5.68
CA TYR A 338 4.29 0.16 6.37
C TYR A 338 3.61 -0.34 7.65
N ASN A 339 2.41 0.13 8.00
CA ASN A 339 1.68 -0.39 9.15
C ASN A 339 0.91 -1.69 8.82
N GLY A 340 0.39 -2.38 9.84
CA GLY A 340 -0.30 -3.68 9.73
C GLY A 340 -1.60 -3.69 8.88
N ASN A 341 -1.99 -2.56 8.30
CA ASN A 341 -3.20 -2.40 7.49
C ASN A 341 -3.06 -2.97 6.07
N THR A 342 -1.85 -3.35 5.63
CA THR A 342 -1.62 -3.86 4.27
C THR A 342 -2.50 -5.06 3.93
N TYR A 343 -2.71 -5.99 4.87
CA TYR A 343 -3.59 -7.14 4.66
C TYR A 343 -5.06 -6.74 4.64
N LEU A 344 -5.48 -5.79 5.46
CA LEU A 344 -6.85 -5.26 5.41
C LEU A 344 -7.14 -4.61 4.04
N ARG A 345 -6.19 -3.82 3.52
CA ARG A 345 -6.27 -3.20 2.19
C ARG A 345 -6.32 -4.24 1.07
N LEU A 346 -5.46 -5.25 1.12
CA LEU A 346 -5.53 -6.39 0.20
C LEU A 346 -6.90 -7.05 0.25
N LEU A 347 -7.43 -7.36 1.44
CA LEU A 347 -8.73 -8.03 1.57
C LEU A 347 -9.87 -7.19 0.99
N ASN A 348 -9.87 -5.89 1.22
CA ASN A 348 -10.87 -4.99 0.67
C ASN A 348 -10.78 -4.89 -0.85
N ALA A 349 -9.57 -4.76 -1.39
CA ALA A 349 -9.34 -4.77 -2.83
C ALA A 349 -9.72 -6.12 -3.47
N TYR A 350 -9.40 -7.23 -2.81
CA TYR A 350 -9.69 -8.59 -3.28
C TYR A 350 -11.19 -8.87 -3.39
N ARG A 351 -12.01 -8.24 -2.54
CA ARG A 351 -13.48 -8.31 -2.64
C ARG A 351 -14.02 -7.55 -3.86
N LEU A 352 -13.27 -6.58 -4.39
CA LEU A 352 -13.64 -5.79 -5.57
C LEU A 352 -13.15 -6.48 -6.85
N ASP A 353 -11.87 -6.81 -6.90
CA ASP A 353 -11.23 -7.52 -8.00
C ASP A 353 -10.06 -8.36 -7.47
N LYS A 354 -10.22 -9.68 -7.49
CA LYS A 354 -9.27 -10.64 -6.90
C LYS A 354 -7.89 -10.56 -7.55
N ASP A 355 -7.86 -10.65 -8.88
CA ASP A 355 -6.62 -10.77 -9.64
C ASP A 355 -5.84 -9.46 -9.61
N GLU A 356 -6.52 -8.33 -9.81
CA GLU A 356 -5.85 -7.04 -9.79
C GLU A 356 -5.38 -6.65 -8.38
N ALA A 357 -6.08 -7.07 -7.33
CA ALA A 357 -5.64 -6.89 -5.95
C ALA A 357 -4.36 -7.67 -5.64
N LEU A 358 -4.29 -8.95 -6.05
CA LEU A 358 -3.09 -9.78 -5.88
C LEU A 358 -1.90 -9.23 -6.68
N LYS A 359 -2.15 -8.72 -7.90
CA LYS A 359 -1.13 -8.09 -8.74
C LYS A 359 -0.62 -6.76 -8.16
N ALA A 360 -1.47 -6.02 -7.46
CA ALA A 360 -1.15 -4.77 -6.80
C ALA A 360 -0.38 -4.93 -5.47
N CYS A 361 -0.11 -6.16 -5.02
CA CYS A 361 0.72 -6.43 -3.85
C CYS A 361 2.17 -6.79 -4.23
N SER A 362 3.14 -6.28 -3.48
CA SER A 362 4.46 -6.93 -3.36
C SER A 362 4.39 -8.06 -2.33
N TRP A 363 5.16 -9.12 -2.55
CA TRP A 363 5.08 -10.32 -1.73
C TRP A 363 6.45 -10.77 -1.19
N GLY A 364 6.45 -11.17 0.08
CA GLY A 364 7.52 -11.93 0.71
C GLY A 364 8.84 -11.17 0.90
N LYS A 365 9.90 -11.95 1.10
CA LYS A 365 11.25 -11.49 1.48
C LYS A 365 11.84 -10.49 0.47
N PHE A 366 11.53 -10.70 -0.80
CA PHE A 366 12.14 -9.97 -1.91
C PHE A 366 11.21 -8.90 -2.49
N GLN A 367 9.99 -8.76 -1.94
CA GLN A 367 9.02 -7.74 -2.35
C GLN A 367 8.73 -7.75 -3.87
N ILE A 368 8.63 -8.94 -4.47
CA ILE A 368 8.28 -9.05 -5.90
C ILE A 368 6.78 -8.76 -6.06
N MET A 369 6.45 -7.83 -6.96
CA MET A 369 5.06 -7.49 -7.29
C MET A 369 4.32 -8.66 -7.94
N GLY A 370 3.06 -8.88 -7.56
CA GLY A 370 2.20 -9.90 -8.16
C GLY A 370 1.97 -9.70 -9.65
N GLU A 371 2.00 -8.45 -10.15
CA GLU A 371 1.92 -8.17 -11.60
C GLU A 371 3.04 -8.83 -12.41
N ASN A 372 4.15 -9.20 -11.77
CA ASN A 372 5.30 -9.85 -12.39
C ASN A 372 5.20 -11.39 -12.42
N HIS A 373 4.06 -11.99 -12.04
CA HIS A 373 3.91 -13.44 -11.96
C HIS A 373 4.41 -14.20 -13.21
N LYS A 374 4.10 -13.69 -14.41
CA LYS A 374 4.54 -14.28 -15.68
C LYS A 374 6.06 -14.25 -15.86
N ILE A 375 6.73 -13.19 -15.38
CA ILE A 375 8.19 -13.06 -15.43
C ILE A 375 8.84 -14.06 -14.47
N CYS A 376 8.16 -14.40 -13.36
CA CYS A 376 8.60 -15.40 -12.40
C CYS A 376 8.28 -16.86 -12.82
N ASP A 377 8.04 -17.14 -14.10
CA ASP A 377 7.61 -18.46 -14.60
C ASP A 377 6.34 -19.00 -13.95
N ARG A 378 5.41 -18.11 -13.61
CA ARG A 378 4.09 -18.45 -13.11
C ARG A 378 3.06 -17.77 -14.00
N PRO A 379 2.68 -18.40 -15.14
CA PRO A 379 1.69 -17.82 -16.04
C PRO A 379 0.32 -17.66 -15.36
N ASP A 380 0.04 -18.54 -14.39
CA ASP A 380 -1.10 -18.46 -13.50
C ASP A 380 -0.77 -17.66 -12.24
N LEU A 381 -1.60 -16.66 -11.91
CA LEU A 381 -1.39 -15.78 -10.77
C LEU A 381 -1.60 -16.50 -9.44
N THR A 382 -2.55 -17.44 -9.37
CA THR A 382 -2.82 -18.21 -8.16
C THR A 382 -1.63 -19.10 -7.80
N GLU A 383 -0.99 -19.74 -8.77
CA GLU A 383 0.23 -20.51 -8.55
C GLU A 383 1.41 -19.64 -8.09
N PHE A 384 1.51 -18.41 -8.58
CA PHE A 384 2.48 -17.44 -8.05
C PHE A 384 2.24 -17.15 -6.57
N VAL A 385 0.99 -16.84 -6.18
CA VAL A 385 0.65 -16.51 -4.79
C VAL A 385 0.83 -17.71 -3.87
N LYS A 386 0.44 -18.93 -4.30
CA LYS A 386 0.70 -20.17 -3.54
C LYS A 386 2.19 -20.35 -3.25
N VAL A 387 3.05 -20.13 -4.23
CA VAL A 387 4.52 -20.25 -4.03
C VAL A 387 5.02 -19.15 -3.09
N MET A 388 4.53 -17.91 -3.23
CA MET A 388 4.83 -16.81 -2.31
C MET A 388 4.43 -17.09 -0.86
N CYS A 389 3.36 -17.86 -0.64
CA CYS A 389 2.88 -18.27 0.69
C CYS A 389 3.53 -19.55 1.23
N SER A 390 4.24 -20.32 0.39
CA SER A 390 4.73 -21.66 0.75
C SER A 390 5.97 -21.70 1.65
N GLY A 391 6.78 -20.64 1.67
CA GLY A 391 8.01 -20.53 2.46
C GLY A 391 9.04 -19.60 1.81
N GLU A 392 10.14 -19.29 2.50
CA GLU A 392 11.18 -18.40 1.95
C GLU A 392 11.92 -19.03 0.75
N LYS A 393 12.02 -20.37 0.70
CA LYS A 393 12.60 -21.10 -0.45
C LYS A 393 11.80 -20.90 -1.74
N GLY A 394 10.47 -20.94 -1.65
CA GLY A 394 9.59 -20.66 -2.79
C GLY A 394 9.77 -19.24 -3.30
N GLN A 395 9.87 -18.28 -2.38
CA GLN A 395 10.15 -16.87 -2.70
C GLN A 395 11.51 -16.70 -3.37
N LEU A 396 12.55 -17.44 -2.94
CA LEU A 396 13.86 -17.44 -3.60
C LEU A 396 13.78 -17.98 -5.02
N ALA A 397 13.06 -19.07 -5.26
CA ALA A 397 12.88 -19.61 -6.60
C ALA A 397 12.20 -18.61 -7.56
N LEU A 398 11.18 -17.87 -7.06
CA LEU A 398 10.54 -16.80 -7.84
C LEU A 398 11.46 -15.62 -8.10
N LEU A 399 12.32 -15.24 -7.14
CA LEU A 399 13.35 -14.22 -7.34
C LEU A 399 14.33 -14.65 -8.44
N THR A 400 14.80 -15.88 -8.42
CA THR A 400 15.76 -16.38 -9.40
C THR A 400 15.18 -16.30 -10.81
N ALA A 401 13.96 -16.80 -11.01
CA ALA A 401 13.25 -16.68 -12.29
C ALA A 401 13.03 -15.21 -12.69
N PHE A 402 12.67 -14.35 -11.74
CA PHE A 402 12.50 -12.93 -11.98
C PHE A 402 13.79 -12.27 -12.46
N ILE A 403 14.92 -12.48 -11.78
CA ILE A 403 16.22 -11.91 -12.16
C ILE A 403 16.61 -12.35 -13.57
N GLU A 404 16.48 -13.64 -13.85
CA GLU A 404 16.86 -14.27 -15.12
C GLU A 404 16.04 -13.73 -16.30
N LYS A 405 14.72 -13.54 -16.10
CA LYS A 405 13.78 -13.25 -17.20
C LYS A 405 13.36 -11.80 -17.30
N LYS A 406 13.68 -10.97 -16.31
CA LYS A 406 13.27 -9.57 -16.33
C LYS A 406 13.94 -8.84 -17.50
N PRO A 407 13.16 -8.30 -18.45
CA PRO A 407 13.72 -7.51 -19.53
C PRO A 407 14.40 -6.27 -18.95
N ALA A 408 15.45 -5.81 -19.62
CA ALA A 408 16.13 -4.58 -19.25
C ALA A 408 15.13 -3.43 -19.22
N ALA A 409 15.09 -2.70 -18.10
CA ALA A 409 14.36 -1.45 -18.03
C ALA A 409 14.97 -0.47 -19.04
N PRO A 410 14.14 0.28 -19.79
CA PRO A 410 14.67 1.29 -20.67
C PRO A 410 15.36 2.35 -19.82
N ILE A 411 16.64 2.63 -20.06
CA ILE A 411 17.34 3.75 -19.41
C ILE A 411 16.85 5.02 -20.08
N LEU A 412 16.24 5.91 -19.32
CA LEU A 412 15.57 7.10 -19.84
C LEU A 412 16.35 8.37 -19.49
N ASP A 413 16.50 9.28 -20.44
CA ASP A 413 16.92 10.66 -20.17
C ASP A 413 15.80 11.47 -19.49
N ALA A 414 16.09 12.73 -19.14
CA ALA A 414 15.11 13.65 -18.55
C ALA A 414 13.86 13.88 -19.45
N HIS A 415 13.95 13.55 -20.74
CA HIS A 415 12.87 13.63 -21.71
C HIS A 415 12.20 12.28 -22.00
N LYS A 416 12.48 11.26 -21.18
CA LYS A 416 11.97 9.89 -21.33
C LYS A 416 12.37 9.22 -22.65
N LYS A 417 13.49 9.63 -23.25
CA LYS A 417 14.08 8.95 -24.40
C LYS A 417 15.05 7.89 -23.93
N THR A 418 15.05 6.77 -24.61
CA THR A 418 15.98 5.68 -24.34
C THR A 418 17.42 6.10 -24.64
N ILE A 419 18.31 5.96 -23.65
CA ILE A 419 19.74 6.30 -23.77
C ILE A 419 20.63 5.15 -23.29
N GLY A 420 21.77 4.94 -23.95
CA GLY A 420 22.83 4.03 -23.47
C GLY A 420 22.61 2.52 -23.71
N ARG A 421 23.51 1.70 -23.16
CA ARG A 421 23.46 0.24 -23.25
C ARG A 421 22.51 -0.33 -22.20
N HIS A 422 21.48 -1.05 -22.64
CA HIS A 422 20.55 -1.75 -21.76
C HIS A 422 21.21 -2.96 -21.12
N LYS A 423 21.56 -2.85 -19.84
CA LYS A 423 21.94 -4.00 -19.03
C LYS A 423 20.68 -4.60 -18.41
N THR A 424 20.44 -5.90 -18.64
CA THR A 424 19.36 -6.64 -17.97
C THR A 424 19.65 -6.75 -16.48
N LEU A 425 18.61 -7.04 -15.69
CA LEU A 425 18.78 -7.33 -14.27
C LEU A 425 19.76 -8.48 -14.05
N HIS A 426 19.62 -9.56 -14.83
CA HIS A 426 20.53 -10.71 -14.78
C HIS A 426 22.00 -10.32 -15.01
N GLN A 427 22.27 -9.56 -16.07
CA GLN A 427 23.65 -9.14 -16.36
C GLN A 427 24.18 -8.19 -15.28
N ALA A 428 23.35 -7.33 -14.72
CA ALA A 428 23.72 -6.45 -13.62
C ALA A 428 24.08 -7.25 -12.36
N VAL A 429 23.33 -8.30 -12.03
CA VAL A 429 23.59 -9.22 -10.92
C VAL A 429 24.92 -9.96 -11.11
N LYS A 430 25.21 -10.46 -12.32
CA LYS A 430 26.47 -11.15 -12.64
C LYS A 430 27.68 -10.24 -12.48
N ASP A 431 27.58 -9.02 -12.98
CA ASP A 431 28.68 -8.06 -13.02
C ASP A 431 28.81 -7.23 -11.74
N LYS A 432 27.94 -7.45 -10.74
CA LYS A 432 27.87 -6.65 -9.50
C LYS A 432 27.66 -5.16 -9.76
N ASP A 433 26.85 -4.86 -10.78
CA ASP A 433 26.51 -3.50 -11.17
C ASP A 433 25.34 -3.00 -10.32
N TRP A 434 25.66 -2.48 -9.14
CA TRP A 434 24.68 -2.09 -8.12
C TRP A 434 23.67 -1.05 -8.61
N ARG A 435 24.11 -0.14 -9.47
CA ARG A 435 23.22 0.88 -10.07
C ARG A 435 22.24 0.23 -11.02
N MET A 436 22.72 -0.60 -11.95
CA MET A 436 21.81 -1.27 -12.89
C MET A 436 20.93 -2.33 -12.22
N MET A 437 21.40 -2.97 -11.15
CA MET A 437 20.54 -3.82 -10.31
C MET A 437 19.40 -3.02 -9.69
N ALA A 438 19.74 -1.93 -9.00
CA ALA A 438 18.77 -1.07 -8.33
C ALA A 438 17.77 -0.45 -9.32
N TYR A 439 18.26 0.03 -10.47
CA TYR A 439 17.45 0.61 -11.53
C TYR A 439 16.49 -0.40 -12.15
N ASN A 440 16.97 -1.61 -12.48
CA ASN A 440 16.13 -2.63 -13.10
C ASN A 440 15.09 -3.18 -12.12
N TYR A 441 15.39 -3.20 -10.82
CA TYR A 441 14.50 -3.75 -9.81
C TYR A 441 13.49 -2.74 -9.25
N ASN A 442 13.96 -1.57 -8.81
CA ASN A 442 13.15 -0.53 -8.16
C ASN A 442 12.69 0.57 -9.13
N GLY A 443 13.26 0.63 -10.33
CA GLY A 443 12.97 1.66 -11.32
C GLY A 443 13.84 2.92 -11.20
N PRO A 444 13.54 3.96 -11.99
CA PRO A 444 14.39 5.15 -12.12
C PRO A 444 14.53 6.00 -10.86
N GLY A 445 13.64 5.85 -9.88
CA GLY A 445 13.71 6.57 -8.60
C GLY A 445 14.67 5.98 -7.56
N TYR A 446 15.42 4.92 -7.87
CA TYR A 446 16.21 4.15 -6.91
C TYR A 446 17.29 4.95 -6.14
N GLU A 447 17.73 6.09 -6.68
CA GLU A 447 18.76 6.93 -6.07
C GLU A 447 18.27 7.69 -4.84
N ALA A 448 16.97 8.06 -4.81
CA ALA A 448 16.38 8.76 -3.67
C ALA A 448 16.50 7.95 -2.35
N ASP A 449 16.47 6.62 -2.45
CA ASP A 449 16.60 5.70 -1.31
C ASP A 449 18.03 5.14 -1.14
N ASN A 450 19.01 5.64 -1.90
CA ASN A 450 20.40 5.16 -1.92
C ASN A 450 20.49 3.63 -2.08
N TYR A 451 19.58 3.03 -2.83
CA TYR A 451 19.43 1.57 -2.87
C TYR A 451 20.71 0.87 -3.36
N HIS A 452 21.35 1.42 -4.39
CA HIS A 452 22.62 0.92 -4.94
C HIS A 452 23.76 0.93 -3.92
N VAL A 453 23.88 2.01 -3.12
CA VAL A 453 24.88 2.12 -2.04
C VAL A 453 24.62 1.07 -0.95
N ARG A 454 23.34 0.85 -0.61
CA ARG A 454 22.94 -0.15 0.40
C ARG A 454 23.23 -1.58 -0.07
N LEU A 455 23.00 -1.89 -1.35
CA LEU A 455 23.37 -3.18 -1.93
C LEU A 455 24.87 -3.44 -1.83
N GLU A 456 25.68 -2.46 -2.26
CA GLU A 456 27.14 -2.57 -2.22
C GLU A 456 27.67 -2.74 -0.79
N ALA A 457 27.15 -1.94 0.15
CA ALA A 457 27.50 -2.04 1.56
C ALA A 457 27.16 -3.43 2.13
N ALA A 458 25.93 -3.91 1.88
CA ALA A 458 25.49 -5.23 2.34
C ALA A 458 26.33 -6.37 1.73
N TYR A 459 26.68 -6.28 0.44
CA TYR A 459 27.57 -7.24 -0.21
C TYR A 459 28.95 -7.27 0.46
N ASN A 460 29.54 -6.10 0.70
CA ASN A 460 30.86 -5.99 1.33
C ASN A 460 30.87 -6.53 2.76
N GLU A 461 29.76 -6.42 3.50
CA GLU A 461 29.61 -7.05 4.81
C GLU A 461 29.63 -8.58 4.73
N TYR A 462 28.87 -9.18 3.83
CA TYR A 462 28.89 -10.64 3.64
C TYR A 462 30.24 -11.14 3.14
N LYS A 463 30.87 -10.41 2.23
CA LYS A 463 32.23 -10.72 1.74
C LYS A 463 33.27 -10.72 2.86
N LYS A 464 33.19 -9.77 3.79
CA LYS A 464 34.10 -9.69 4.96
C LYS A 464 33.86 -10.80 5.98
N ALA A 465 32.61 -11.26 6.12
CA ALA A 465 32.24 -12.31 7.06
C ALA A 465 32.79 -13.71 6.69
N GLY A 466 33.41 -13.86 5.51
CA GLY A 466 34.09 -15.10 5.11
C GLY A 466 33.16 -16.31 4.94
N VAL A 467 31.90 -16.07 4.61
CA VAL A 467 30.92 -17.12 4.26
C VAL A 467 31.01 -17.46 2.78
#